data_AF-A0A485AQJ4-F1
#
_entry.id   AF-A0A485AQJ4-F1
#
_cell.length_a   1.000
_cell.length_b   1.000
_cell.length_c   1.000
_cell.angle_alpha   90.00
_cell.angle_beta   90.00
_cell.angle_gamma   90.00
#
_symmetry.space_group_name_H-M   'P 1'
#
loop_
_entity.id
_entity.type
_entity.pdbx_description
1 polymer ?
#
loop_
_entity_poly.entity_id
_entity_poly.type
_entity_poly.pdbx_seq_one_letter_code
_entity_poly.pdbx_strand_id
1 'polypeptide(L)' 'MYRKLSFAAAFLATALSGQAFAEGINSFSQAKTAGVKVNNDVPGDFYCGCKINWQG' A
#
# COMPACT_ATOMS: atom_id res chain seq x y z
N MET A 1 19.19 -32.99 18.76
CA MET A 1 18.92 -32.81 17.30
C MET A 1 17.78 -31.81 17.03
N TYR A 2 16.73 -31.77 17.86
CA TYR A 2 15.61 -30.82 17.75
C TYR A 2 16.02 -29.33 17.65
N ARG A 3 16.98 -28.89 18.47
CA ARG A 3 17.48 -27.51 18.48
C ARG A 3 18.03 -27.04 17.11
N LYS A 4 18.68 -27.92 16.34
CA LYS A 4 19.19 -27.62 15.00
C LYS A 4 18.05 -27.48 13.98
N LEU A 5 17.02 -28.33 14.12
CA LEU A 5 15.83 -28.30 13.28
C LEU A 5 15.01 -27.02 13.52
N SER A 6 14.92 -26.54 14.77
CA SER A 6 14.26 -25.27 15.08
C SER A 6 14.96 -24.07 14.41
N PHE A 7 16.30 -24.02 14.41
CA PHE A 7 17.03 -22.96 13.73
C PHE A 7 16.88 -23.01 12.21
N ALA A 8 16.89 -24.22 11.62
CA ALA A 8 16.66 -24.39 10.19
C ALA A 8 15.26 -23.94 9.79
N ALA A 9 14.23 -24.29 10.58
CA ALA A 9 12.86 -23.88 10.34
C ALA A 9 12.68 -22.35 10.45
N ALA A 10 13.31 -21.72 11.45
CA ALA A 10 13.27 -20.28 11.61
C ALA A 10 13.95 -19.54 10.44
N PHE A 11 15.12 -20.02 10.00
CA PHE A 11 15.83 -19.46 8.86
C PHE A 11 15.03 -19.58 7.56
N LEU A 12 14.40 -20.74 7.34
CA LEU A 12 13.54 -20.97 6.18
C LEU A 12 12.33 -20.04 6.21
N ALA A 13 11.69 -19.86 7.37
CA ALA A 13 10.55 -18.95 7.52
C ALA A 13 10.93 -17.48 7.21
N THR A 14 12.11 -17.03 7.65
CA THR A 14 12.59 -15.67 7.32
C THR A 14 13.05 -15.53 5.87
N ALA A 15 13.53 -16.61 5.23
CA ALA A 15 13.90 -16.58 3.83
C ALA A 15 12.67 -16.59 2.90
N LEU A 16 11.58 -17.22 3.33
CA LEU A 16 10.30 -17.27 2.61
C LEU A 16 9.34 -16.12 2.97
N SER A 17 9.64 -15.33 4.01
CA SER A 17 8.93 -14.07 4.23
C SER A 17 9.34 -13.09 3.14
N GLY A 18 8.64 -13.17 2.01
CA GLY A 18 8.78 -12.20 0.93
C GLY A 18 8.59 -10.79 1.49
N GLN A 19 9.37 -9.84 0.98
CA GLN A 19 9.10 -8.44 1.22
C GLN A 19 7.67 -8.20 0.76
N ALA A 20 6.77 -7.88 1.69
CA ALA A 20 5.51 -7.25 1.35
C ALA A 20 5.87 -5.87 0.78
N PHE A 21 6.28 -5.84 -0.49
CA PHE A 21 6.25 -4.61 -1.26
C PHE A 21 4.84 -4.07 -1.09
N ALA A 22 4.71 -2.83 -0.65
CA ALA A 22 3.43 -2.14 -0.70
C ALA A 22 3.04 -2.08 -2.19
N GLU A 23 2.27 -3.06 -2.65
CA GLU A 23 1.85 -3.13 -4.02
C GLU A 23 0.93 -1.93 -4.29
N GLY A 24 1.33 -1.11 -5.27
CA GLY A 24 0.40 -0.22 -5.95
C GLY A 24 0.90 1.19 -6.23
N ILE A 25 1.86 1.74 -5.46
CA ILE A 25 2.27 3.15 -5.60
C ILE A 25 3.77 3.32 -5.37
N ASN A 26 4.52 3.52 -6.46
CA ASN A 26 5.98 3.73 -6.47
C ASN A 26 6.37 5.14 -6.97
N SER A 27 5.39 6.00 -7.22
CA SER A 27 5.63 7.38 -7.65
C SER A 27 4.54 8.31 -7.15
N PHE A 28 4.88 9.59 -7.03
CA PHE A 28 3.91 10.62 -6.70
C PHE A 28 2.78 10.72 -7.72
N SER A 29 3.04 10.45 -9.00
CA SER A 29 2.01 10.44 -10.04
C SER A 29 0.98 9.34 -9.79
N GLN A 30 1.44 8.12 -9.50
CA GLN A 30 0.55 7.00 -9.13
C GLN A 30 -0.26 7.32 -7.87
N ALA A 31 0.36 7.98 -6.88
CA ALA A 31 -0.31 8.40 -5.66
C ALA A 31 -1.46 9.37 -5.94
N LYS A 32 -1.26 10.34 -6.84
CA LYS A 32 -2.32 11.28 -7.25
C LYS A 32 -3.48 10.55 -7.93
N THR A 33 -3.20 9.63 -8.85
CA THR A 33 -4.25 8.86 -9.54
C THR A 33 -5.05 7.98 -8.58
N ALA A 34 -4.38 7.32 -7.63
CA ALA A 34 -5.05 6.58 -6.57
C ALA A 34 -5.87 7.51 -5.65
N GLY A 35 -5.33 8.70 -5.35
CA GLY A 35 -6.01 9.73 -4.57
C GLY A 35 -7.35 10.17 -5.17
N VAL A 36 -7.43 10.32 -6.50
CA VAL A 36 -8.71 10.62 -7.18
C VAL A 36 -9.76 9.54 -6.89
N LYS A 37 -9.39 8.26 -7.01
CA LYS A 37 -10.31 7.14 -6.76
C LYS A 37 -10.84 7.13 -5.33
N VAL A 38 -9.96 7.36 -4.34
CA VAL A 38 -10.35 7.40 -2.92
C VAL A 38 -11.26 8.60 -2.61
N ASN A 39 -11.05 9.72 -3.29
CA ASN A 39 -11.78 10.97 -3.04
C ASN A 39 -12.94 11.21 -4.03
N ASN A 40 -13.33 10.21 -4.82
CA ASN A 40 -14.35 10.41 -5.85
C ASN A 40 -15.72 10.76 -5.26
N ASP A 41 -16.02 10.23 -4.08
CA ASP A 41 -17.34 10.33 -3.45
C ASP A 41 -17.35 11.29 -2.24
N VAL A 42 -16.27 12.06 -2.04
CA VAL A 42 -16.22 13.04 -0.94
C VAL A 42 -17.06 14.28 -1.28
N PRO A 43 -17.68 14.94 -0.28
CA PRO A 43 -18.63 16.03 -0.51
C PRO A 43 -18.00 17.31 -1.08
N GLY A 44 -16.69 17.48 -0.96
CA GLY A 44 -15.99 18.64 -1.48
C GLY A 44 -14.49 18.62 -1.19
N ASP A 45 -13.82 19.70 -1.58
CA ASP A 45 -12.39 19.87 -1.34
C ASP A 45 -12.04 19.98 0.15
N PHE A 46 -10.75 19.85 0.45
CA PHE A 46 -10.25 19.77 1.82
C PHE A 46 -10.37 21.07 2.63
N TYR A 47 -10.33 22.25 1.99
CA TYR A 47 -10.24 23.53 2.70
C TYR A 47 -11.57 24.28 2.73
N CYS A 48 -12.17 24.46 1.55
CA CYS A 48 -13.38 25.25 1.33
C CYS A 48 -14.63 24.36 1.18
N GLY A 49 -14.46 23.04 1.04
CA GLY A 49 -15.59 22.12 0.87
C GLY A 49 -16.31 22.30 -0.47
N CYS A 50 -15.68 22.93 -1.46
CA CYS A 50 -16.29 23.12 -2.77
C CYS A 50 -16.38 21.77 -3.51
N LYS A 51 -17.49 21.56 -4.22
CA LYS A 51 -17.68 20.34 -5.02
C LYS A 51 -16.58 20.20 -6.07
N ILE A 52 -15.90 19.05 -6.08
CA ILE A 52 -14.89 18.72 -7.09
C ILE A 52 -15.56 17.97 -8.24
N ASN A 53 -15.32 18.39 -9.47
CA ASN A 53 -15.68 17.64 -10.67
C ASN A 53 -14.42 17.03 -11.29
N TRP A 54 -14.15 15.76 -10.96
CA TRP A 54 -12.99 15.04 -11.50
C TRP A 54 -13.09 14.89 -13.02
N GLN A 55 -12.01 15.26 -13.71
CA GLN A 55 -11.85 15.11 -15.17
C GLN A 55 -10.58 14.31 -15.43
N GLY A 56 -10.66 13.37 -16.36
CA GLY A 56 -9.56 12.48 -16.75
C GLY A 56 -9.57 12.22 -18.23
#